data_AF-H8I9T7-F1
#
_entry.id   AF-H8I9T7-F1
#
_cell.length_a   1.000
_cell.length_b   1.000
_cell.length_c   1.000
_cell.angle_alpha   90.00
_cell.angle_beta   90.00
_cell.angle_gamma   90.00
#
_symmetry.space_group_name_H-M   'P 1'
#
loop_
_entity.id
_entity.type
_entity.pdbx_description
1 polymer ?
#
loop_
_entity_poly.entity_id
_entity_poly.type
_entity_poly.pdbx_seq_one_letter_code
_entity_poly.pdbx_strand_id
1 'polypeptide(L)'
;MSILYQFLGYNPDAQDRLSAARYELLIRLTDHPVDQELQNTWTPIVGSLEHNIALFISEGLIEEASLEEKFDSKFRVADIKALLEKHCISAKGKKSEMIAKFLDALPYATAAKEVADVRLYRATGEGKKLIEYYLRQKEMARRKMESDALASLMKGDVDEAGKRIAQYESKQVFPRGAGIDWAKGMPEHCLKVAAYLLARDYGELPLLEAQRKEVGARLALSALLGETYAEAGRRILDVANGEFGWKVFGNVLRTDPCCGYAKACNLDDPLEIAQLYARMRLSEACMSLDLEKLSSSRLGKGIRILPVNGDRCISCTNGKHQYAWSEIQDLPRLPRHWGCQCTYAAWI
;
A
#
# COMPACT_ATOMS: atom_id res chain seq x y z
N MET A 1 -45.50 3.88 -15.38
CA MET A 1 -44.57 4.44 -14.38
C MET A 1 -45.07 5.83 -14.01
N SER A 2 -45.34 6.07 -12.73
CA SER A 2 -45.98 7.30 -12.24
C SER A 2 -44.99 8.47 -12.21
N ILE A 3 -45.40 9.63 -12.74
CA ILE A 3 -44.65 10.91 -12.75
C ILE A 3 -44.26 11.36 -11.31
N LEU A 4 -44.94 10.85 -10.29
CA LEU A 4 -44.62 11.08 -8.88
C LEU A 4 -43.25 10.55 -8.44
N TYR A 5 -42.70 9.52 -9.10
CA TYR A 5 -41.37 8.98 -8.74
C TYR A 5 -40.21 9.91 -9.15
N GLN A 6 -40.36 10.64 -10.27
CA GLN A 6 -39.34 11.60 -10.72
C GLN A 6 -39.28 12.87 -9.85
N PHE A 7 -40.41 13.29 -9.27
CA PHE A 7 -40.45 14.48 -8.40
C PHE A 7 -39.89 14.23 -6.99
N LEU A 8 -39.85 12.98 -6.53
CA LEU A 8 -39.26 12.60 -5.24
C LEU A 8 -37.77 12.23 -5.33
N GLY A 9 -37.13 12.41 -6.49
CA GLY A 9 -35.73 12.01 -6.70
C GLY A 9 -35.52 10.49 -6.65
N TYR A 10 -36.58 9.71 -6.84
CA TYR A 10 -36.55 8.27 -6.69
C TYR A 10 -36.11 7.63 -8.01
N ASN A 11 -34.83 7.30 -8.08
CA ASN A 11 -34.28 6.51 -9.17
C ASN A 11 -34.35 5.02 -8.77
N PRO A 12 -35.24 4.19 -9.36
CA PRO A 12 -35.36 2.78 -9.00
C PRO A 12 -34.08 1.97 -9.28
N ASP A 13 -33.18 2.45 -10.16
CA ASP A 13 -31.85 1.85 -10.34
C ASP A 13 -30.85 2.23 -9.22
N ALA A 14 -31.16 3.24 -8.41
CA ALA A 14 -30.34 3.67 -7.27
C ALA A 14 -30.69 2.94 -5.97
N GLN A 15 -31.70 2.07 -5.98
CA GLN A 15 -32.30 1.55 -4.76
C GLN A 15 -31.72 0.21 -4.29
N ASP A 16 -30.95 -0.49 -5.11
CA ASP A 16 -30.64 -1.91 -4.86
C ASP A 16 -29.15 -2.20 -4.61
N ARG A 17 -28.31 -1.17 -4.49
CA ARG A 17 -26.89 -1.37 -4.17
C ARG A 17 -26.44 -0.36 -3.14
N LEU A 18 -25.86 -0.89 -2.04
CA LEU A 18 -25.09 -0.09 -1.10
C LEU A 18 -24.12 0.79 -1.89
N SER A 19 -24.00 2.07 -1.51
CA SER A 19 -22.93 2.91 -2.08
C SER A 19 -21.58 2.26 -1.78
N ALA A 20 -20.55 2.54 -2.59
CA ALA A 20 -19.20 2.03 -2.34
C ALA A 20 -18.75 2.32 -0.88
N ALA A 21 -19.11 3.49 -0.35
CA ALA A 21 -18.83 3.86 1.03
C ALA A 21 -19.53 2.96 2.06
N ARG A 22 -20.78 2.55 1.84
CA ARG A 22 -21.48 1.59 2.72
C ARG A 22 -20.86 0.20 2.66
N TYR A 23 -20.42 -0.28 1.49
CA TYR A 23 -19.69 -1.55 1.39
C TYR A 23 -18.36 -1.53 2.14
N GLU A 24 -17.56 -0.47 1.96
CA GLU A 24 -16.28 -0.33 2.66
C GLU A 24 -16.50 -0.21 4.18
N LEU A 25 -17.57 0.46 4.62
CA LEU A 25 -17.94 0.52 6.03
C LEU A 25 -18.31 -0.86 6.57
N LEU A 26 -19.11 -1.62 5.81
CA LEU A 26 -19.50 -2.98 6.17
C LEU A 26 -18.27 -3.87 6.37
N ILE A 27 -17.30 -3.83 5.45
CA ILE A 27 -16.01 -4.53 5.59
C ILE A 27 -15.28 -4.07 6.86
N ARG A 28 -15.23 -2.76 7.09
CA ARG A 28 -14.50 -2.20 8.23
C ARG A 28 -15.11 -2.62 9.58
N LEU A 29 -16.43 -2.66 9.68
CA LEU A 29 -17.16 -3.06 10.89
C LEU A 29 -16.97 -4.54 11.24
N THR A 30 -16.65 -5.38 10.26
CA THR A 30 -16.48 -6.83 10.47
C THR A 30 -15.05 -7.21 10.83
N ASP A 31 -14.09 -6.31 10.56
CA ASP A 31 -12.66 -6.52 10.82
C ASP A 31 -12.19 -5.81 12.09
N HIS A 32 -12.91 -4.81 12.58
CA HIS A 32 -12.47 -3.94 13.68
C HIS A 32 -13.60 -3.60 14.67
N PRO A 33 -13.27 -3.41 15.96
CA PRO A 33 -14.22 -2.90 16.93
C PRO A 33 -14.63 -1.46 16.58
N VAL A 34 -15.84 -1.08 17.00
CA VAL A 34 -16.34 0.29 16.87
C VAL A 34 -15.81 1.14 18.01
N ASP A 35 -14.89 2.04 17.68
CA ASP A 35 -14.31 3.02 18.58
C ASP A 35 -14.54 4.46 18.08
N GLN A 36 -14.01 5.43 18.84
CA GLN A 36 -14.14 6.85 18.50
C GLN A 36 -13.39 7.22 17.22
N GLU A 37 -12.29 6.54 16.91
CA GLU A 37 -11.50 6.79 15.70
C GLU A 37 -12.30 6.38 14.45
N LEU A 38 -12.90 5.19 14.48
CA LEU A 38 -13.80 4.71 13.44
C LEU A 38 -14.96 5.69 13.26
N GLN A 39 -15.60 6.11 14.36
CA GLN A 39 -16.71 7.06 14.30
C GLN A 39 -16.30 8.40 13.67
N ASN A 40 -15.17 8.98 14.08
CA ASN A 40 -14.67 10.25 13.56
C ASN A 40 -14.31 10.15 12.08
N THR A 41 -13.73 9.03 11.65
CA THR A 41 -13.29 8.81 10.27
C THR A 41 -14.47 8.59 9.32
N TRP A 42 -15.48 7.83 9.74
CA TRP A 42 -16.56 7.38 8.86
C TRP A 42 -17.79 8.29 8.85
N THR A 43 -18.07 8.99 9.96
CA THR A 43 -19.26 9.86 10.03
C THR A 43 -19.30 10.92 8.93
N PRO A 44 -18.19 11.58 8.56
CA PRO A 44 -18.19 12.53 7.43
C PRO A 44 -18.48 11.89 6.07
N ILE A 45 -18.30 10.58 5.91
CA ILE A 45 -18.39 9.86 4.64
C ILE A 45 -19.76 9.22 4.45
N VAL A 46 -20.27 8.54 5.48
CA VAL A 46 -21.51 7.74 5.41
C VAL A 46 -22.65 8.29 6.27
N GLY A 47 -22.42 9.39 6.98
CA GLY A 47 -23.35 9.92 7.98
C GLY A 47 -23.30 9.14 9.30
N SER A 48 -24.40 9.13 10.05
CA SER A 48 -24.45 8.50 11.38
C SER A 48 -24.02 7.03 11.34
N LEU A 49 -22.97 6.70 12.09
CA LEU A 49 -22.46 5.34 12.19
C LEU A 49 -23.50 4.40 12.82
N GLU A 50 -24.18 4.85 13.88
CA GLU A 50 -25.25 4.08 14.54
C GLU A 50 -26.40 3.74 13.60
N HIS A 51 -26.78 4.70 12.75
CA HIS A 51 -27.83 4.47 11.76
C HIS A 51 -27.41 3.39 10.75
N ASN A 52 -26.17 3.45 10.24
CA ASN A 52 -25.67 2.46 9.30
C ASN A 52 -25.54 1.07 9.94
N ILE A 53 -25.08 0.98 11.19
CA ILE A 53 -25.01 -0.28 11.94
C ILE A 53 -26.42 -0.88 12.12
N ALA A 54 -27.38 -0.07 12.60
CA ALA A 54 -28.75 -0.53 12.78
C ALA A 54 -29.37 -1.01 11.46
N LEU A 55 -29.06 -0.32 10.36
CA LEU A 55 -29.50 -0.69 9.03
C LEU A 55 -28.88 -2.03 8.59
N PHE A 56 -27.57 -2.23 8.74
CA PHE A 56 -26.92 -3.51 8.41
C PHE A 56 -27.42 -4.68 9.26
N ILE A 57 -27.75 -4.45 10.53
CA ILE A 57 -28.39 -5.46 11.39
C ILE A 57 -29.80 -5.78 10.88
N SER A 58 -30.59 -4.77 10.54
CA SER A 58 -31.95 -4.96 10.03
C SER A 58 -31.99 -5.64 8.65
N GLU A 59 -30.98 -5.41 7.83
CA GLU A 59 -30.74 -6.06 6.54
C GLU A 59 -30.13 -7.47 6.71
N GLY A 60 -29.80 -7.88 7.94
CA GLY A 60 -29.20 -9.19 8.23
C GLY A 60 -27.79 -9.36 7.67
N LEU A 61 -27.04 -8.27 7.46
CA LEU A 61 -25.68 -8.29 6.90
C LEU A 61 -24.60 -8.46 7.98
N ILE A 62 -24.85 -7.90 9.16
CA ILE A 62 -24.00 -8.08 10.34
C ILE A 62 -24.83 -8.50 11.53
N GLU A 63 -24.17 -9.13 12.47
CA GLU A 63 -24.69 -9.41 13.81
C GLU A 63 -23.64 -9.05 14.85
N GLU A 64 -24.07 -8.87 16.10
CA GLU A 64 -23.15 -8.65 17.20
C GLU A 64 -22.23 -9.86 17.39
N ALA A 65 -20.94 -9.62 17.55
CA ALA A 65 -19.96 -10.68 17.76
C ALA A 65 -20.22 -11.43 19.08
N SER A 66 -19.83 -12.70 19.12
CA SER A 66 -20.01 -13.53 20.32
C SER A 66 -19.20 -13.00 21.50
N LEU A 67 -19.53 -13.44 22.72
CA LEU A 67 -18.70 -13.11 23.88
C LEU A 67 -17.27 -13.60 23.68
N GLU A 68 -17.05 -14.78 23.10
CA GLU A 68 -15.69 -15.27 22.85
C GLU A 68 -14.88 -14.32 21.98
N GLU A 69 -15.48 -13.84 20.88
CA GLU A 69 -14.86 -12.91 19.93
C GLU A 69 -14.56 -11.55 20.60
N LYS A 70 -15.48 -11.04 21.43
CA LYS A 70 -15.27 -9.80 22.18
C LYS A 70 -14.14 -9.91 23.22
N PHE A 71 -14.07 -11.04 23.93
CA PHE A 71 -12.98 -11.31 24.88
C PHE A 71 -11.64 -11.42 24.16
N ASP A 72 -11.62 -12.11 23.01
CA ASP A 72 -10.41 -12.23 22.21
C ASP A 72 -9.93 -10.87 21.68
N SER A 73 -10.85 -10.01 21.24
CA SER A 73 -10.51 -8.65 20.80
C SER A 73 -9.98 -7.78 21.94
N LYS A 74 -10.65 -7.80 23.11
CA LYS A 74 -10.35 -6.88 24.22
C LYS A 74 -9.06 -7.22 24.96
N PHE A 75 -8.87 -8.48 25.30
CA PHE A 75 -7.90 -8.86 26.32
C PHE A 75 -6.65 -9.49 25.70
N ARG A 76 -5.47 -9.11 26.21
CA ARG A 76 -4.24 -9.84 25.92
C ARG A 76 -4.18 -11.10 26.79
N VAL A 77 -3.26 -12.01 26.46
CA VAL A 77 -3.05 -13.26 27.21
C VAL A 77 -2.80 -12.99 28.71
N ALA A 78 -2.06 -11.94 29.05
CA ALA A 78 -1.79 -11.57 30.44
C ALA A 78 -3.06 -11.11 31.18
N ASP A 79 -3.91 -10.31 30.51
CA ASP A 79 -5.14 -9.77 31.10
C ASP A 79 -6.14 -10.91 31.39
N ILE A 80 -6.26 -11.88 30.49
CA ILE A 80 -7.13 -13.06 30.68
C ILE A 80 -6.65 -13.90 31.87
N LYS A 81 -5.33 -14.06 32.05
CA LYS A 81 -4.79 -14.79 33.21
C LYS A 81 -5.13 -14.08 34.52
N ALA A 82 -4.93 -12.76 34.57
CA ALA A 82 -5.29 -11.96 35.74
C ALA A 82 -6.80 -12.05 36.03
N LEU A 83 -7.64 -12.07 34.98
CA LEU A 83 -9.08 -12.23 35.10
C LEU A 83 -9.45 -13.62 35.64
N LEU A 84 -8.86 -14.70 35.12
CA LEU A 84 -9.07 -16.06 35.62
C LEU A 84 -8.65 -16.20 37.10
N GLU A 85 -7.50 -15.66 37.46
CA GLU A 85 -6.97 -15.68 38.84
C GLU A 85 -7.88 -14.92 39.81
N LYS A 86 -8.41 -13.75 39.41
CA LYS A 86 -9.39 -12.96 40.18
C LYS A 86 -10.65 -13.76 40.52
N HIS A 87 -11.02 -14.72 39.67
CA HIS A 87 -12.19 -15.58 39.85
C HIS A 87 -11.85 -16.99 40.35
N CYS A 88 -10.61 -17.22 40.80
CA CYS A 88 -10.12 -18.52 41.28
C CYS A 88 -10.21 -19.65 40.23
N ILE A 89 -10.10 -19.32 38.94
CA ILE A 89 -10.11 -20.27 37.82
C ILE A 89 -8.67 -20.53 37.35
N SER A 90 -8.37 -21.77 36.96
CA SER A 90 -7.02 -22.16 36.51
C SER A 90 -6.61 -21.46 35.20
N ALA A 91 -5.54 -20.66 35.26
CA ALA A 91 -5.00 -19.86 34.16
C ALA A 91 -4.05 -20.60 33.19
N LYS A 92 -4.25 -21.91 32.99
CA LYS A 92 -3.42 -22.75 32.10
C LYS A 92 -4.11 -23.00 30.75
N GLY A 93 -3.37 -22.79 29.66
CA GLY A 93 -3.81 -23.13 28.30
C GLY A 93 -3.47 -22.04 27.27
N LYS A 94 -3.92 -22.26 26.03
CA LYS A 94 -3.93 -21.23 24.99
C LYS A 94 -4.99 -20.16 25.31
N LYS A 95 -4.90 -18.99 24.66
CA LYS A 95 -5.82 -17.86 24.87
C LYS A 95 -7.30 -18.27 24.71
N SER A 96 -7.63 -18.96 23.62
CA SER A 96 -8.99 -19.44 23.34
C SER A 96 -9.51 -20.41 24.40
N GLU A 97 -8.68 -21.34 24.89
CA GLU A 97 -9.04 -22.27 25.95
C GLU A 97 -9.28 -21.55 27.29
N MET A 98 -8.50 -20.51 27.57
CA MET A 98 -8.66 -19.68 28.76
C MET A 98 -9.95 -18.86 28.72
N ILE A 99 -10.30 -18.30 27.55
CA ILE A 99 -11.58 -17.61 27.33
C ILE A 99 -12.74 -18.60 27.53
N ALA A 100 -12.68 -19.78 26.89
CA ALA A 100 -13.72 -20.81 27.05
C ALA A 100 -13.91 -21.20 28.51
N LYS A 101 -12.83 -21.48 29.25
CA LYS A 101 -12.88 -21.77 30.70
C LYS A 101 -13.51 -20.64 31.51
N PHE A 102 -13.20 -19.39 31.18
CA PHE A 102 -13.78 -18.24 31.87
C PHE A 102 -15.29 -18.17 31.65
N LEU A 103 -15.74 -18.38 30.41
CA LEU A 103 -17.14 -18.33 30.02
C LEU A 103 -17.95 -19.53 30.55
N ASP A 104 -17.34 -20.70 30.66
CA ASP A 104 -17.97 -21.91 31.24
C ASP A 104 -18.14 -21.81 32.76
N ALA A 105 -17.21 -21.13 33.44
CA ALA A 105 -17.17 -21.06 34.90
C ALA A 105 -18.08 -19.97 35.51
N LEU A 106 -18.46 -18.96 34.71
CA LEU A 106 -19.21 -17.79 35.20
C LEU A 106 -20.59 -17.66 34.54
N PRO A 107 -21.58 -17.10 35.24
CA PRO A 107 -22.86 -16.75 34.63
C PRO A 107 -22.66 -15.78 33.45
N TYR A 108 -23.41 -15.98 32.37
CA TYR A 108 -23.35 -15.15 31.16
C TYR A 108 -23.39 -13.65 31.45
N ALA A 109 -24.31 -13.20 32.31
CA ALA A 109 -24.46 -11.78 32.65
C ALA A 109 -23.22 -11.19 33.34
N THR A 110 -22.44 -12.00 34.05
CA THR A 110 -21.18 -11.58 34.67
C THR A 110 -20.08 -11.46 33.62
N ALA A 111 -19.94 -12.48 32.76
CA ALA A 111 -18.96 -12.44 31.68
C ALA A 111 -19.23 -11.30 30.68
N ALA A 112 -20.49 -11.06 30.32
CA ALA A 112 -20.89 -9.99 29.41
C ALA A 112 -20.50 -8.59 29.91
N LYS A 113 -20.50 -8.37 31.23
CA LYS A 113 -20.10 -7.08 31.83
C LYS A 113 -18.62 -6.77 31.62
N GLU A 114 -17.75 -7.78 31.57
CA GLU A 114 -16.31 -7.59 31.38
C GLU A 114 -15.96 -7.08 29.96
N VAL A 115 -16.88 -7.22 29.01
CA VAL A 115 -16.72 -6.78 27.60
C VAL A 115 -17.86 -5.88 27.11
N ALA A 116 -18.61 -5.25 28.03
CA ALA A 116 -19.77 -4.44 27.69
C ALA A 116 -19.44 -3.15 26.89
N ASP A 117 -18.21 -2.66 27.04
CA ASP A 117 -17.63 -1.54 26.29
C ASP A 117 -17.13 -1.92 24.88
N VAL A 118 -17.07 -3.22 24.57
CA VAL A 118 -16.59 -3.72 23.28
C VAL A 118 -17.76 -3.89 22.32
N ARG A 119 -17.79 -2.98 21.35
CA ARG A 119 -18.73 -3.02 20.23
C ARG A 119 -18.04 -3.68 19.05
N LEU A 120 -18.33 -4.95 18.83
CA LEU A 120 -17.74 -5.73 17.74
C LEU A 120 -18.86 -6.43 16.98
N TYR A 121 -18.75 -6.44 15.65
CA TYR A 121 -19.71 -7.05 14.75
C TYR A 121 -19.01 -8.08 13.87
N ARG A 122 -19.77 -9.06 13.39
CA ARG A 122 -19.30 -10.02 12.40
C ARG A 122 -20.28 -10.09 11.23
N ALA A 123 -19.73 -10.39 10.05
CA ALA A 123 -20.55 -10.57 8.87
C ALA A 123 -21.36 -11.87 8.98
N THR A 124 -22.66 -11.78 8.68
CA THR A 124 -23.51 -12.97 8.48
C THR A 124 -23.13 -13.67 7.17
N GLY A 125 -23.76 -14.81 6.87
CA GLY A 125 -23.58 -15.48 5.58
C GLY A 125 -23.91 -14.60 4.37
N GLU A 126 -24.98 -13.79 4.46
CA GLU A 126 -25.36 -12.84 3.39
C GLU A 126 -24.41 -11.64 3.35
N GLY A 127 -24.01 -11.10 4.51
CA GLY A 127 -23.01 -10.03 4.58
C GLY A 127 -21.68 -10.43 3.92
N LYS A 128 -21.20 -11.65 4.17
CA LYS A 128 -19.97 -12.19 3.55
C LYS A 128 -20.08 -12.26 2.03
N LYS A 129 -21.18 -12.79 1.50
CA LYS A 129 -21.41 -12.86 0.04
C LYS A 129 -21.38 -11.46 -0.60
N LEU A 130 -22.00 -10.48 0.05
CA LEU A 130 -22.00 -9.09 -0.42
C LEU A 130 -20.61 -8.46 -0.39
N ILE A 131 -19.86 -8.66 0.70
CA ILE A 131 -18.46 -8.21 0.83
C ILE A 131 -17.60 -8.83 -0.29
N GLU A 132 -17.66 -10.14 -0.47
CA GLU A 132 -16.90 -10.86 -1.50
C GLU A 132 -17.24 -10.39 -2.91
N TYR A 133 -18.54 -10.22 -3.19
CA TYR A 133 -19.00 -9.68 -4.47
C TYR A 133 -18.42 -8.28 -4.74
N TYR A 134 -18.50 -7.38 -3.75
CA TYR A 134 -17.97 -6.03 -3.87
C TYR A 134 -16.45 -6.03 -4.06
N LEU A 135 -15.70 -6.79 -3.26
CA LEU A 135 -14.25 -6.92 -3.37
C LEU A 135 -13.84 -7.45 -4.75
N ARG A 136 -14.59 -8.41 -5.31
CA ARG A 136 -14.37 -8.90 -6.67
C ARG A 136 -14.61 -7.83 -7.73
N GLN A 137 -15.67 -7.03 -7.60
CA GLN A 137 -15.92 -5.91 -8.52
C GLN A 137 -14.81 -4.85 -8.43
N LYS A 138 -14.37 -4.51 -7.22
CA LYS A 138 -13.26 -3.58 -6.99
C LYS A 138 -11.97 -4.08 -7.61
N GLU A 139 -11.64 -5.37 -7.43
CA GLU A 139 -10.47 -5.99 -8.03
C GLU A 139 -10.56 -6.02 -9.57
N MET A 140 -11.72 -6.34 -10.14
CA MET A 140 -11.92 -6.29 -11.59
C MET A 140 -11.75 -4.87 -12.15
N ALA A 141 -12.28 -3.86 -11.45
CA ALA A 141 -12.14 -2.46 -11.83
C ALA A 141 -10.67 -2.01 -11.77
N ARG A 142 -9.94 -2.41 -10.71
CA ARG A 142 -8.51 -2.15 -10.57
C ARG A 142 -7.72 -2.79 -11.70
N ARG A 143 -7.90 -4.09 -11.96
CA ARG A 143 -7.22 -4.81 -13.05
C ARG A 143 -7.46 -4.18 -14.41
N LYS A 144 -8.70 -3.76 -14.67
CA LYS A 144 -9.04 -3.05 -15.91
C LYS A 144 -8.26 -1.74 -16.03
N MET A 145 -8.28 -0.92 -14.98
CA MET A 145 -7.53 0.33 -14.94
C MET A 145 -6.02 0.09 -15.16
N GLU A 146 -5.45 -0.91 -14.48
CA GLU A 146 -4.02 -1.23 -14.60
C GLU A 146 -3.67 -1.70 -16.02
N SER A 147 -4.52 -2.53 -16.62
CA SER A 147 -4.36 -2.97 -18.01
C SER A 147 -4.43 -1.80 -18.99
N ASP A 148 -5.41 -0.89 -18.82
CA ASP A 148 -5.56 0.29 -19.67
C ASP A 148 -4.35 1.23 -19.52
N ALA A 149 -3.90 1.48 -18.29
CA ALA A 149 -2.73 2.32 -18.00
C ALA A 149 -1.44 1.70 -18.57
N LEU A 150 -1.24 0.39 -18.40
CA LEU A 150 -0.08 -0.32 -18.97
C LEU A 150 -0.08 -0.24 -20.51
N ALA A 151 -1.24 -0.39 -21.15
CA ALA A 151 -1.35 -0.27 -22.59
C ALA A 151 -0.95 1.12 -23.10
N SER A 152 -1.27 2.18 -22.36
CA SER A 152 -0.79 3.55 -22.65
C SER A 152 0.72 3.69 -22.44
N LEU A 153 1.26 3.15 -21.34
CA LEU A 153 2.70 3.17 -21.06
C LEU A 153 3.52 2.42 -22.12
N MET A 154 3.02 1.29 -22.63
CA MET A 154 3.67 0.54 -23.72
C MET A 154 3.74 1.33 -25.04
N LYS A 155 2.88 2.35 -25.20
CA LYS A 155 2.91 3.30 -26.32
C LYS A 155 3.73 4.55 -26.04
N GLY A 156 4.26 4.70 -24.81
CA GLY A 156 4.98 5.90 -24.38
C GLY A 156 4.07 7.04 -23.89
N ASP A 157 2.76 6.81 -23.76
CA ASP A 157 1.79 7.84 -23.36
C ASP A 157 1.59 7.84 -21.83
N VAL A 158 2.47 8.58 -21.14
CA VAL A 158 2.47 8.67 -19.68
C VAL A 158 1.28 9.49 -19.16
N ASP A 159 0.88 10.53 -19.88
CA ASP A 159 -0.22 11.41 -19.47
C ASP A 159 -1.56 10.67 -19.48
N GLU A 160 -1.85 9.90 -20.54
CA GLU A 160 -3.07 9.09 -20.59
C GLU A 160 -3.05 7.99 -19.53
N ALA A 161 -1.90 7.34 -19.27
CA ALA A 161 -1.78 6.37 -18.19
C ALA A 161 -2.08 7.01 -16.81
N GLY A 162 -1.49 8.18 -16.53
CA GLY A 162 -1.75 8.93 -15.31
C GLY A 162 -3.22 9.35 -15.16
N LYS A 163 -3.86 9.79 -16.26
CA LYS A 163 -5.28 10.14 -16.30
C LYS A 163 -6.19 8.94 -15.98
N ARG A 164 -5.90 7.75 -16.52
CA ARG A 164 -6.66 6.51 -16.22
C ARG A 164 -6.61 6.18 -14.73
N ILE A 165 -5.43 6.27 -14.14
CA ILE A 165 -5.25 6.02 -12.71
C ILE A 165 -5.97 7.08 -11.88
N ALA A 166 -5.82 8.36 -12.19
CA ALA A 166 -6.48 9.44 -11.45
C ALA A 166 -8.02 9.35 -11.53
N GLN A 167 -8.58 8.99 -12.69
CA GLN A 167 -10.01 8.74 -12.86
C GLN A 167 -10.53 7.56 -12.04
N TYR A 168 -9.70 6.54 -11.81
CA TYR A 168 -10.05 5.43 -10.94
C TYR A 168 -9.97 5.82 -9.46
N GLU A 169 -8.89 6.49 -9.05
CA GLU A 169 -8.65 6.93 -7.67
C GLU A 169 -9.69 7.94 -7.20
N SER A 170 -10.07 8.91 -8.05
CA SER A 170 -11.12 9.90 -7.76
C SER A 170 -12.51 9.31 -7.49
N LYS A 171 -12.73 8.02 -7.82
CA LYS A 171 -13.99 7.31 -7.54
C LYS A 171 -13.91 6.42 -6.29
N GLN A 172 -12.73 6.27 -5.69
CA GLN A 172 -12.56 5.47 -4.47
C GLN A 172 -13.10 6.23 -3.27
N VAL A 173 -13.62 5.50 -2.29
CA VAL A 173 -14.04 6.06 -0.99
C VAL A 173 -12.83 6.60 -0.23
N PHE A 174 -11.72 5.85 -0.28
CA PHE A 174 -10.43 6.23 0.27
C PHE A 174 -9.39 6.18 -0.86
N PRO A 175 -9.20 7.28 -1.61
CA PRO A 175 -8.14 7.35 -2.60
C PRO A 175 -6.77 7.22 -1.92
N ARG A 176 -5.80 6.66 -2.63
CA ARG A 176 -4.43 6.56 -2.09
C ARG A 176 -3.72 7.92 -2.04
N GLY A 177 -2.76 8.04 -1.13
CA GLY A 177 -1.91 9.22 -0.99
C GLY A 177 -2.60 10.38 -0.26
N ALA A 178 -2.12 10.69 0.94
CA ALA A 178 -2.66 11.78 1.74
C ALA A 178 -2.48 13.14 1.03
N GLY A 179 -3.58 13.90 0.92
CA GLY A 179 -3.57 15.24 0.35
C GLY A 179 -3.50 15.32 -1.18
N ILE A 180 -3.63 14.20 -1.89
CA ILE A 180 -3.68 14.20 -3.36
C ILE A 180 -5.11 14.46 -3.83
N ASP A 181 -5.29 15.51 -4.61
CA ASP A 181 -6.56 15.85 -5.27
C ASP A 181 -6.64 15.14 -6.63
N TRP A 182 -7.09 13.88 -6.63
CA TRP A 182 -7.17 13.05 -7.84
C TRP A 182 -8.12 13.58 -8.91
N ALA A 183 -9.05 14.48 -8.56
CA ALA A 183 -9.90 15.15 -9.53
C ALA A 183 -9.12 16.13 -10.43
N LYS A 184 -7.97 16.62 -9.96
CA LYS A 184 -7.04 17.45 -10.76
C LYS A 184 -6.08 16.63 -11.62
N GLY A 185 -6.08 15.30 -11.49
CA GLY A 185 -5.20 14.41 -12.23
C GLY A 185 -4.05 13.84 -11.40
N MET A 186 -3.13 13.17 -12.09
CA MET A 186 -1.94 12.57 -11.48
C MET A 186 -0.93 13.66 -11.09
N PRO A 187 -0.28 13.58 -9.91
CA PRO A 187 0.79 14.52 -9.56
C PRO A 187 1.91 14.54 -10.59
N GLU A 188 2.35 15.74 -10.99
CA GLU A 188 3.38 15.95 -12.01
C GLU A 188 4.68 15.19 -11.71
N HIS A 189 5.08 15.16 -10.43
CA HIS A 189 6.25 14.40 -9.99
C HIS A 189 6.15 12.91 -10.37
N CYS A 190 4.99 12.28 -10.16
CA CYS A 190 4.78 10.87 -10.51
C CYS A 190 4.87 10.65 -12.03
N LEU A 191 4.31 11.57 -12.84
CA LEU A 191 4.40 11.53 -14.30
C LEU A 191 5.87 11.63 -14.76
N LYS A 192 6.65 12.54 -14.17
CA LYS A 192 8.07 12.70 -14.48
C LYS A 192 8.89 11.45 -14.13
N VAL A 193 8.63 10.81 -12.97
CA VAL A 193 9.29 9.55 -12.59
C VAL A 193 8.95 8.45 -13.60
N ALA A 194 7.68 8.32 -13.98
CA ALA A 194 7.23 7.32 -14.95
C ALA A 194 7.87 7.54 -16.33
N ALA A 195 7.92 8.79 -16.81
CA ALA A 195 8.55 9.15 -18.07
C ALA A 195 10.06 8.83 -18.07
N TYR A 196 10.75 9.11 -16.97
CA TYR A 196 12.16 8.75 -16.80
C TYR A 196 12.37 7.24 -16.95
N LEU A 197 11.55 6.44 -16.26
CA LEU A 197 11.64 4.97 -16.31
C LEU A 197 11.37 4.43 -17.72
N LEU A 198 10.37 4.97 -18.44
CA LEU A 198 10.10 4.55 -19.82
C LEU A 198 11.23 4.87 -20.79
N ALA A 199 11.91 6.00 -20.61
CA ALA A 199 13.01 6.43 -21.48
C ALA A 199 14.33 5.70 -21.21
N ARG A 200 14.43 4.97 -20.09
CA ARG A 200 15.66 4.29 -19.68
C ARG A 200 15.94 3.10 -20.60
N ASP A 201 17.20 2.96 -21.02
CA ASP A 201 17.68 1.74 -21.66
C ASP A 201 17.87 0.62 -20.63
N TYR A 202 17.17 -0.49 -20.83
CA TYR A 202 17.20 -1.68 -20.00
C TYR A 202 18.12 -2.77 -20.56
N GLY A 203 19.01 -2.43 -21.50
CA GLY A 203 19.91 -3.37 -22.20
C GLY A 203 20.77 -4.25 -21.31
N GLU A 204 20.96 -3.89 -20.03
CA GLU A 204 21.65 -4.73 -19.05
C GLU A 204 20.84 -5.96 -18.62
N LEU A 205 19.54 -5.98 -18.87
CA LEU A 205 18.69 -7.12 -18.58
C LEU A 205 18.86 -8.20 -19.66
N PRO A 206 19.04 -9.48 -19.27
CA PRO A 206 19.16 -10.61 -20.20
C PRO A 206 17.79 -11.02 -20.75
N LEU A 207 17.02 -10.04 -21.24
CA LEU A 207 15.67 -10.18 -21.75
C LEU A 207 15.62 -9.73 -23.20
N LEU A 208 14.60 -10.17 -23.94
CA LEU A 208 14.34 -9.68 -25.29
C LEU A 208 13.97 -8.19 -25.26
N GLU A 209 14.16 -7.49 -26.37
CA GLU A 209 13.86 -6.05 -26.46
C GLU A 209 12.40 -5.73 -26.07
N ALA A 210 11.44 -6.55 -26.53
CA ALA A 210 10.03 -6.39 -26.17
C ALA A 210 9.80 -6.53 -24.66
N GLN A 211 10.45 -7.50 -24.01
CA GLN A 211 10.37 -7.71 -22.55
C GLN A 211 11.05 -6.57 -21.80
N ARG A 212 12.19 -6.07 -22.26
CA ARG A 212 12.87 -4.91 -21.67
C ARG A 212 11.99 -3.66 -21.69
N LYS A 213 11.32 -3.40 -22.81
CA LYS A 213 10.34 -2.32 -22.94
C LYS A 213 9.18 -2.52 -21.96
N GLU A 214 8.69 -3.75 -21.82
CA GLU A 214 7.63 -4.07 -20.86
C GLU A 214 8.10 -3.87 -19.40
N VAL A 215 9.34 -4.22 -19.05
CA VAL A 215 9.91 -3.95 -17.71
C VAL A 215 9.88 -2.44 -17.41
N GLY A 216 10.30 -1.60 -18.35
CA GLY A 216 10.21 -0.14 -18.21
C GLY A 216 8.77 0.34 -17.97
N ALA A 217 7.81 -0.19 -18.72
CA ALA A 217 6.40 0.13 -18.56
C ALA A 217 5.81 -0.35 -17.22
N ARG A 218 6.19 -1.54 -16.75
CA ARG A 218 5.77 -2.07 -15.44
C ARG A 218 6.35 -1.25 -14.28
N LEU A 219 7.60 -0.82 -14.38
CA LEU A 219 8.23 0.07 -13.40
C LEU A 219 7.56 1.44 -13.38
N ALA A 220 7.28 2.02 -14.54
CA ALA A 220 6.54 3.26 -14.67
C ALA A 220 5.13 3.13 -14.06
N LEU A 221 4.43 2.02 -14.32
CA LEU A 221 3.14 1.73 -13.71
C LEU A 221 3.24 1.67 -12.17
N SER A 222 4.22 0.96 -11.62
CA SER A 222 4.45 0.90 -10.17
C SER A 222 4.73 2.28 -9.57
N ALA A 223 5.50 3.13 -10.25
CA ALA A 223 5.72 4.51 -9.83
C ALA A 223 4.42 5.32 -9.80
N LEU A 224 3.59 5.21 -10.85
CA LEU A 224 2.31 5.89 -10.90
C LEU A 224 1.36 5.38 -9.82
N LEU A 225 1.31 4.07 -9.57
CA LEU A 225 0.49 3.41 -8.56
C LEU A 225 1.02 3.58 -7.13
N GLY A 226 2.22 4.14 -6.94
CA GLY A 226 2.82 4.31 -5.62
C GLY A 226 3.05 2.97 -4.92
N GLU A 227 3.35 1.94 -5.69
CA GLU A 227 3.53 0.59 -5.21
C GLU A 227 4.80 0.42 -4.38
N THR A 228 4.78 -0.56 -3.49
CA THR A 228 5.97 -1.02 -2.78
C THR A 228 6.96 -1.66 -3.74
N TYR A 229 8.24 -1.70 -3.34
CA TYR A 229 9.27 -2.43 -4.11
C TYR A 229 8.94 -3.92 -4.28
N ALA A 230 8.19 -4.51 -3.33
CA ALA A 230 7.73 -5.90 -3.41
C ALA A 230 6.75 -6.12 -4.57
N GLU A 231 5.79 -5.21 -4.74
CA GLU A 231 4.82 -5.24 -5.84
C GLU A 231 5.50 -4.96 -7.18
N ALA A 232 6.36 -3.94 -7.24
CA ALA A 232 7.13 -3.64 -8.44
C ALA A 232 8.03 -4.81 -8.86
N GLY A 233 8.70 -5.46 -7.90
CA GLY A 233 9.50 -6.66 -8.14
C GLY A 233 8.70 -7.81 -8.72
N ARG A 234 7.48 -8.07 -8.19
CA ARG A 234 6.58 -9.09 -8.75
C ARG A 234 6.22 -8.80 -10.21
N ARG A 235 5.88 -7.56 -10.55
CA ARG A 235 5.56 -7.17 -11.94
C ARG A 235 6.71 -7.41 -12.91
N ILE A 236 7.95 -7.18 -12.48
CA ILE A 236 9.15 -7.46 -13.30
C ILE A 236 9.36 -8.96 -13.45
N LEU A 237 9.19 -9.71 -12.36
CA LEU A 237 9.33 -11.17 -12.36
C LEU A 237 8.33 -11.84 -13.30
N ASP A 238 7.10 -11.32 -13.38
CA ASP A 238 6.06 -11.80 -14.31
C ASP A 238 6.52 -11.66 -15.78
N VAL A 239 7.15 -10.54 -16.15
CA VAL A 239 7.69 -10.31 -17.51
C VAL A 239 8.84 -11.26 -17.83
N ALA A 240 9.62 -11.61 -16.80
CA ALA A 240 10.74 -12.54 -16.90
C ALA A 240 10.32 -14.02 -16.79
N ASN A 241 9.01 -14.33 -16.74
CA ASN A 241 8.48 -15.69 -16.56
C ASN A 241 9.05 -16.41 -15.32
N GLY A 242 9.30 -15.69 -14.23
CA GLY A 242 9.92 -16.25 -13.02
C GLY A 242 11.44 -16.45 -13.11
N GLU A 243 12.02 -16.31 -14.29
CA GLU A 243 13.46 -16.47 -14.53
C GLU A 243 14.18 -15.12 -14.47
N PHE A 244 14.15 -14.47 -13.30
CA PHE A 244 15.05 -13.35 -13.02
C PHE A 244 16.42 -13.87 -12.57
N GLY A 245 17.00 -14.75 -13.38
CA GLY A 245 18.21 -15.53 -13.07
C GLY A 245 19.49 -14.76 -13.31
N TRP A 246 19.93 -14.01 -12.30
CA TRP A 246 21.04 -13.07 -12.40
C TRP A 246 22.40 -13.68 -12.04
N LYS A 247 22.86 -14.72 -12.78
CA LYS A 247 24.19 -15.30 -12.54
C LYS A 247 25.33 -14.29 -12.68
N VAL A 248 25.21 -13.34 -13.61
CA VAL A 248 26.24 -12.30 -13.86
C VAL A 248 26.21 -11.21 -12.78
N PHE A 249 25.03 -10.81 -12.32
CA PHE A 249 24.87 -9.75 -11.31
C PHE A 249 25.04 -10.23 -9.87
N GLY A 250 24.67 -11.47 -9.56
CA GLY A 250 24.91 -12.07 -8.25
C GLY A 250 26.39 -12.01 -7.88
N ASN A 251 27.29 -12.15 -8.85
CA ASN A 251 28.73 -12.00 -8.61
C ASN A 251 29.14 -10.56 -8.27
N VAL A 252 28.52 -9.54 -8.88
CA VAL A 252 28.77 -8.12 -8.56
C VAL A 252 28.23 -7.76 -7.17
N LEU A 253 27.06 -8.28 -6.81
CA LEU A 253 26.44 -8.05 -5.50
C LEU A 253 27.17 -8.76 -4.37
N ARG A 254 27.74 -9.93 -4.64
CA ARG A 254 28.48 -10.75 -3.65
C ARG A 254 29.87 -10.18 -3.32
N THR A 255 30.50 -9.45 -4.24
CA THR A 255 31.87 -8.94 -4.03
C THR A 255 31.93 -7.60 -3.29
N ASP A 256 30.91 -6.74 -3.40
CA ASP A 256 30.87 -5.47 -2.67
C ASP A 256 29.42 -4.93 -2.46
N PRO A 257 28.65 -5.49 -1.52
CA PRO A 257 27.29 -5.03 -1.26
C PRO A 257 27.32 -3.66 -0.55
N CYS A 258 27.08 -2.60 -1.32
CA CYS A 258 26.86 -1.25 -0.81
C CYS A 258 25.56 -1.21 0.00
N CYS A 259 25.69 -1.02 1.32
CA CYS A 259 24.66 -0.76 2.33
C CYS A 259 23.46 -1.75 2.47
N GLY A 260 23.15 -2.08 3.73
CA GLY A 260 21.88 -2.63 4.23
C GLY A 260 21.19 -3.72 3.40
N TYR A 261 20.29 -3.30 2.52
CA TYR A 261 19.35 -4.22 1.86
C TYR A 261 20.02 -5.22 0.92
N ALA A 262 21.04 -4.79 0.17
CA ALA A 262 21.81 -5.72 -0.67
C ALA A 262 22.53 -6.81 0.14
N LYS A 263 22.86 -6.53 1.41
CA LYS A 263 23.48 -7.52 2.33
C LYS A 263 22.48 -8.53 2.90
N ALA A 264 21.22 -8.12 3.06
CA ALA A 264 20.16 -8.97 3.59
C ALA A 264 19.39 -9.71 2.48
N CYS A 265 19.56 -9.29 1.22
CA CYS A 265 18.90 -9.87 0.07
C CYS A 265 19.37 -11.31 -0.16
N ASN A 266 18.43 -12.25 -0.19
CA ASN A 266 18.66 -13.60 -0.67
C ASN A 266 18.84 -13.57 -2.19
N LEU A 267 20.10 -13.56 -2.64
CA LEU A 267 20.47 -13.53 -4.05
C LEU A 267 20.17 -14.85 -4.80
N ASP A 268 19.61 -15.84 -4.12
CA ASP A 268 19.10 -17.07 -4.72
C ASP A 268 17.56 -17.06 -4.86
N ASP A 269 16.87 -16.04 -4.34
CA ASP A 269 15.44 -15.82 -4.56
C ASP A 269 15.21 -14.82 -5.72
N PRO A 270 14.67 -15.25 -6.87
CA PRO A 270 14.38 -14.37 -8.01
C PRO A 270 13.51 -13.17 -7.66
N LEU A 271 12.57 -13.32 -6.72
CA LEU A 271 11.70 -12.24 -6.28
C LEU A 271 12.50 -11.17 -5.55
N GLU A 272 13.38 -11.54 -4.62
CA GLU A 272 14.20 -10.56 -3.90
C GLU A 272 15.16 -9.81 -4.84
N ILE A 273 15.72 -10.49 -5.85
CA ILE A 273 16.53 -9.83 -6.89
C ILE A 273 15.69 -8.83 -7.69
N ALA A 274 14.49 -9.22 -8.13
CA ALA A 274 13.60 -8.32 -8.85
C ALA A 274 13.18 -7.11 -7.99
N GLN A 275 12.97 -7.29 -6.69
CA GLN A 275 12.72 -6.21 -5.74
C GLN A 275 13.92 -5.26 -5.60
N LEU A 276 15.13 -5.79 -5.49
CA LEU A 276 16.36 -5.00 -5.45
C LEU A 276 16.53 -4.18 -6.73
N TYR A 277 16.25 -4.78 -7.88
CA TYR A 277 16.28 -4.11 -9.18
C TYR A 277 15.25 -2.98 -9.26
N ALA A 278 14.00 -3.26 -8.90
CA ALA A 278 12.93 -2.28 -8.89
C ALA A 278 13.26 -1.08 -7.99
N ARG A 279 13.75 -1.37 -6.77
CA ARG A 279 14.21 -0.33 -5.83
C ARG A 279 15.27 0.55 -6.44
N MET A 280 16.26 -0.03 -7.10
CA MET A 280 17.36 0.72 -7.70
C MET A 280 16.85 1.67 -8.79
N ARG A 281 16.03 1.16 -9.73
CA ARG A 281 15.52 1.96 -10.85
C ARG A 281 14.53 3.04 -10.41
N LEU A 282 13.65 2.75 -9.47
CA LEU A 282 12.74 3.75 -8.90
C LEU A 282 13.52 4.84 -8.15
N SER A 283 14.53 4.46 -7.36
CA SER A 283 15.40 5.43 -6.67
C SER A 283 16.17 6.30 -7.66
N GLU A 284 16.73 5.72 -8.72
CA GLU A 284 17.45 6.45 -9.78
C GLU A 284 16.57 7.52 -10.43
N ALA A 285 15.33 7.16 -10.75
CA ALA A 285 14.37 8.08 -11.35
C ALA A 285 14.02 9.24 -10.40
N CYS A 286 13.70 8.95 -9.14
CA CYS A 286 13.44 9.99 -8.13
C CYS A 286 14.64 10.92 -7.92
N MET A 287 15.85 10.35 -7.76
CA MET A 287 17.06 11.14 -7.52
C MET A 287 17.44 12.01 -8.71
N SER A 288 17.15 11.56 -9.94
CA SER A 288 17.36 12.37 -11.13
C SER A 288 16.48 13.62 -11.13
N LEU A 289 15.22 13.51 -10.70
CA LEU A 289 14.31 14.65 -10.59
C LEU A 289 14.66 15.58 -9.43
N ASP A 290 15.04 15.03 -8.28
CA ASP A 290 15.52 15.83 -7.15
C ASP A 290 16.76 16.63 -7.55
N LEU A 291 17.69 16.01 -8.29
CA LEU A 291 18.86 16.67 -8.83
C LEU A 291 18.48 17.80 -9.79
N GLU A 292 17.53 17.59 -10.71
CA GLU A 292 17.03 18.63 -11.62
C GLU A 292 16.45 19.82 -10.85
N LYS A 293 15.65 19.55 -9.81
CA LYS A 293 15.06 20.57 -8.94
C LYS A 293 16.10 21.35 -8.14
N LEU A 294 17.11 20.66 -7.59
CA LEU A 294 18.21 21.30 -6.88
C LEU A 294 19.05 22.15 -7.85
N SER A 295 19.32 21.64 -9.04
CA SER A 295 20.12 22.31 -10.07
C SER A 295 19.45 23.56 -10.62
N SER A 296 18.12 23.54 -10.77
CA SER A 296 17.34 24.69 -11.23
C SER A 296 17.22 25.77 -10.16
N SER A 297 17.07 25.39 -8.89
CA SER A 297 16.95 26.34 -7.78
C SER A 297 18.30 26.92 -7.30
N ARG A 298 19.41 26.21 -7.55
CA ARG A 298 20.78 26.60 -7.17
C ARG A 298 20.93 27.08 -5.71
N LEU A 299 20.26 26.41 -4.78
CA LEU A 299 20.30 26.78 -3.36
C LEU A 299 21.66 26.45 -2.73
N GLY A 300 22.29 27.43 -2.08
CA GLY A 300 23.57 27.26 -1.37
C GLY A 300 24.80 27.25 -2.29
N LYS A 301 25.89 26.66 -1.80
CA LYS A 301 27.20 26.55 -2.46
C LYS A 301 27.28 25.45 -3.52
N GLY A 302 26.36 24.47 -3.47
CA GLY A 302 26.38 23.33 -4.39
C GLY A 302 25.47 22.19 -3.95
N ILE A 303 25.86 20.97 -4.29
CA ILE A 303 25.14 19.74 -3.96
C ILE A 303 25.97 18.90 -2.99
N ARG A 304 25.30 18.35 -1.98
CA ARG A 304 25.85 17.33 -1.09
C ARG A 304 25.15 15.99 -1.33
N ILE A 305 25.93 14.91 -1.37
CA ILE A 305 25.41 13.53 -1.31
C ILE A 305 25.20 13.16 0.17
N LEU A 306 23.99 12.75 0.52
CA LEU A 306 23.60 12.28 1.85
C LEU A 306 23.49 10.75 1.84
N PRO A 307 24.39 10.03 2.52
CA PRO A 307 24.27 8.59 2.61
C PRO A 307 23.20 8.19 3.65
N VAL A 308 22.40 7.17 3.32
CA VAL A 308 21.25 6.76 4.15
C VAL A 308 21.61 6.26 5.53
N ASN A 309 22.79 5.65 5.67
CA ASN A 309 23.30 5.16 6.96
C ASN A 309 24.31 6.14 7.59
N GLY A 310 24.15 7.44 7.32
CA GLY A 310 25.15 8.46 7.67
C GLY A 310 26.52 8.13 7.05
N ASP A 311 27.60 8.36 7.78
CA ASP A 311 28.97 8.21 7.27
C ASP A 311 29.44 6.74 7.10
N ARG A 312 28.54 5.75 7.15
CA ARG A 312 28.89 4.32 7.04
C ARG A 312 28.69 3.70 5.66
N CYS A 313 28.22 4.46 4.68
CA CYS A 313 28.02 3.94 3.33
C CYS A 313 29.33 3.90 2.55
N ILE A 314 30.13 2.83 2.69
CA ILE A 314 31.49 2.70 2.10
C ILE A 314 31.60 3.28 0.68
N SER A 315 30.66 2.95 -0.20
CA SER A 315 30.72 3.37 -1.60
C SER A 315 30.27 4.82 -1.85
N CYS A 316 29.38 5.35 -1.00
CA CYS A 316 29.02 6.77 -1.00
C CYS A 316 29.89 7.58 -0.03
N THR A 317 30.82 7.00 0.74
CA THR A 317 31.66 7.73 1.73
C THR A 317 33.12 7.77 1.30
N ASN A 318 33.57 6.79 0.52
CA ASN A 318 34.87 6.83 -0.14
C ASN A 318 34.80 7.80 -1.33
N GLY A 319 35.18 9.05 -1.11
CA GLY A 319 35.29 10.07 -2.14
C GLY A 319 34.76 11.44 -1.73
N LYS A 320 34.54 12.29 -2.73
CA LYS A 320 33.96 13.63 -2.58
C LYS A 320 32.44 13.54 -2.44
N HIS A 321 31.88 14.27 -1.47
CA HIS A 321 30.43 14.30 -1.20
C HIS A 321 29.82 15.68 -1.34
N GLN A 322 30.63 16.70 -1.56
CA GLN A 322 30.22 18.08 -1.75
C GLN A 322 30.76 18.53 -3.09
N TYR A 323 29.87 18.98 -3.96
CA TYR A 323 30.18 19.40 -5.31
C TYR A 323 29.70 20.83 -5.44
N ALA A 324 30.61 21.76 -5.73
CA ALA A 324 30.21 23.13 -6.03
C ALA A 324 29.36 23.16 -7.32
N TRP A 325 28.58 24.21 -7.54
CA TRP A 325 27.78 24.33 -8.78
C TRP A 325 28.63 24.28 -10.06
N SER A 326 29.88 24.74 -9.98
CA SER A 326 30.87 24.64 -11.07
C SER A 326 31.32 23.20 -11.37
N GLU A 327 31.09 22.26 -10.46
CA GLU A 327 31.54 20.87 -10.51
C GLU A 327 30.37 19.90 -10.72
N ILE A 328 29.18 20.40 -11.05
CA ILE A 328 27.98 19.56 -11.16
C ILE A 328 28.09 18.50 -12.26
N GLN A 329 28.92 18.74 -13.28
CA GLN A 329 29.20 17.76 -14.33
C GLN A 329 30.01 16.55 -13.81
N ASP A 330 30.75 16.74 -12.71
CA ASP A 330 31.52 15.69 -12.05
C ASP A 330 30.69 14.96 -10.97
N LEU A 331 29.43 15.37 -10.76
CA LEU A 331 28.54 14.76 -9.77
C LEU A 331 28.15 13.35 -10.24
N PRO A 332 28.46 12.30 -9.48
CA PRO A 332 28.11 10.94 -9.86
C PRO A 332 26.60 10.74 -9.73
N ARG A 333 26.06 9.98 -10.68
CA ARG A 333 24.65 9.58 -10.68
C ARG A 333 24.36 8.66 -9.49
N LEU A 334 23.20 8.86 -8.88
CA LEU A 334 22.66 8.00 -7.83
C LEU A 334 21.52 7.15 -8.39
N PRO A 335 21.41 5.88 -7.97
CA PRO A 335 22.28 5.17 -7.02
C PRO A 335 23.65 4.79 -7.62
N ARG A 336 24.73 4.92 -6.83
CA ARG A 336 26.09 4.52 -7.29
C ARG A 336 26.26 3.01 -7.43
N HIS A 337 25.53 2.25 -6.61
CA HIS A 337 25.58 0.80 -6.54
C HIS A 337 24.18 0.24 -6.30
N TRP A 338 24.02 -1.06 -6.53
CA TRP A 338 22.79 -1.77 -6.25
C TRP A 338 22.36 -1.66 -4.80
N GLY A 339 21.08 -1.35 -4.58
CA GLY A 339 20.53 -1.19 -3.23
C GLY A 339 20.94 0.09 -2.51
N CYS A 340 21.77 0.94 -3.13
CA CYS A 340 22.09 2.26 -2.62
C CYS A 340 20.83 3.14 -2.59
N GLN A 341 20.65 3.85 -1.48
CA GLN A 341 19.54 4.79 -1.28
C GLN A 341 20.04 6.21 -1.00
N CYS A 342 21.33 6.49 -1.22
CA CYS A 342 21.92 7.82 -1.01
C CYS A 342 21.11 8.88 -1.79
N THR A 343 20.97 10.07 -1.24
CA THR A 343 20.18 11.16 -1.84
C THR A 343 21.01 12.41 -2.09
N TYR A 344 20.50 13.32 -2.92
CA TYR A 344 21.05 14.65 -3.09
C TYR A 344 20.40 15.64 -2.15
N ALA A 345 21.17 16.61 -1.66
CA ALA A 345 20.69 17.75 -0.90
C ALA A 345 21.45 19.02 -1.26
N ALA A 346 20.88 20.19 -0.98
CA ALA A 346 21.59 21.45 -1.10
C ALA A 346 22.74 21.52 -0.08
N TRP A 347 23.91 21.97 -0.53
CA TRP A 347 25.04 22.29 0.33
C TRP A 347 25.00 23.77 0.68
N ILE A 348 24.52 24.10 1.89
CA ILE A 348 24.37 25.48 2.37
C ILE A 348 25.70 26.03 2.91
#